data_AF-A0A941L1A7-F1
#
_entry.id   AF-A0A941L1A7-F1
#
_cell.length_a   1.000
_cell.length_b   1.000
_cell.length_c   1.000
_cell.angle_alpha   90.00
_cell.angle_beta   90.00
_cell.angle_gamma   90.00
#
_symmetry.space_group_name_H-M   'P 1'
#
loop_
_entity.id
_entity.type
_entity.pdbx_description
1 polymer ?
#
loop_
_entity_poly.entity_id
_entity_poly.type
_entity_poly.pdbx_seq_one_letter_code
_entity_poly.pdbx_strand_id
1 'polypeptide(L)'
;MFYLGVTGKYFLAFIIFLIIQNIYINQSVLSSDIYRFLFYFVLYAFITNSKEELKDLNFPMILFIFLSTFSIISYLLEINLGVDDYQTWNIGFNPSELDYLKGRTNGFQAGGPNSFADLITITAIYSLFKYKNSYALFIIPLSLIGVIVTYSRFSLIVLISFIFLKLIKEKLYIQLLGSLLILLISANTLGVYERFLNDDNNGISDRLLMLQASTEYYSESSIESKLFGNGSNQLIFQSENVYLYDEFDNNPYSYGPHNSFIFYLINYGLFGVLLFILIFTSLFKRGFNFNANFITVIVFLVLSMATDLLHNHSVAWLLYFAYFSYIKTEN
;
A
#
# COMPACT_ATOMS: atom_id res chain seq x y z
N MET A 1 -16.14 30.40 1.11
CA MET A 1 -17.16 29.42 1.53
C MET A 1 -16.70 28.05 1.05
N PHE A 2 -16.43 27.12 1.96
CA PHE A 2 -15.97 25.77 1.62
C PHE A 2 -17.12 24.98 1.03
N TYR A 3 -17.05 24.62 -0.26
CA TYR A 3 -18.09 23.81 -0.90
C TYR A 3 -17.71 22.33 -0.80
N LEU A 4 -18.57 21.57 -0.13
CA LEU A 4 -18.35 20.17 0.17
C LEU A 4 -19.02 19.31 -0.90
N GLY A 5 -18.22 18.84 -1.86
CA GLY A 5 -18.67 17.94 -2.92
C GLY A 5 -19.13 16.58 -2.39
N VAL A 6 -19.70 15.75 -3.27
CA VAL A 6 -20.23 14.42 -2.91
C VAL A 6 -19.18 13.55 -2.20
N THR A 7 -17.95 13.48 -2.71
CA THR A 7 -16.83 12.76 -2.09
C THR A 7 -16.58 13.24 -0.66
N GLY A 8 -16.55 14.55 -0.42
CA GLY A 8 -16.36 15.10 0.92
C GLY A 8 -17.49 14.70 1.87
N LYS A 9 -18.74 14.64 1.39
CA LYS A 9 -19.90 14.26 2.21
C LYS A 9 -19.79 12.80 2.66
N TYR A 10 -19.36 11.91 1.76
CA TYR A 10 -19.09 10.52 2.12
C TYR A 10 -17.92 10.37 3.09
N PHE A 11 -16.87 11.17 2.92
CA PHE A 11 -15.77 11.23 3.90
C PHE A 11 -16.24 11.61 5.30
N LEU A 12 -17.05 12.67 5.41
CA LEU A 12 -17.61 13.08 6.70
C LEU A 12 -18.53 12.02 7.29
N ALA A 13 -19.38 11.40 6.46
CA ALA A 13 -20.25 10.32 6.91
C ALA A 13 -19.44 9.13 7.47
N PHE A 14 -18.33 8.78 6.81
CA PHE A 14 -17.43 7.73 7.29
C PHE A 14 -16.75 8.12 8.61
N ILE A 15 -16.25 9.36 8.74
CA ILE A 15 -15.65 9.83 10.00
C ILE A 15 -16.67 9.84 11.14
N ILE A 16 -17.90 10.30 10.90
CA ILE A 16 -18.98 10.28 11.89
C ILE A 16 -19.29 8.85 12.31
N PHE A 17 -19.35 7.91 11.36
CA PHE A 17 -19.50 6.49 11.65
C PHE A 17 -18.38 5.98 12.57
N LEU A 18 -17.11 6.29 12.26
CA LEU A 18 -15.98 5.88 13.09
C LEU A 18 -16.06 6.45 14.51
N ILE A 19 -16.49 7.72 14.66
CA ILE A 19 -16.67 8.34 15.98
C ILE A 19 -17.77 7.61 16.77
N ILE A 20 -18.93 7.37 16.16
CA ILE A 20 -20.04 6.66 16.82
C ILE A 20 -19.62 5.26 17.23
N GLN A 21 -18.97 4.53 16.31
CA GLN A 21 -18.46 3.19 16.56
C GLN A 21 -17.46 3.19 17.73
N ASN A 22 -16.50 4.13 17.73
CA ASN A 22 -15.48 4.21 18.77
C ASN A 22 -16.04 4.62 20.13
N ILE A 23 -17.08 5.46 20.18
CA ILE A 23 -17.81 5.77 21.43
C ILE A 23 -18.49 4.51 21.96
N TYR A 24 -19.11 3.73 21.08
CA TYR A 24 -19.82 2.51 21.47
C TYR A 24 -18.87 1.44 22.01
N ILE A 25 -17.74 1.21 21.34
CA ILE A 25 -16.80 0.12 21.66
C ILE A 25 -15.81 0.54 22.76
N ASN A 26 -15.17 1.71 22.58
CA ASN A 26 -14.04 2.15 23.41
C ASN A 26 -14.40 3.26 24.40
N GLN A 27 -15.67 3.68 24.46
CA GLN A 27 -16.12 4.81 25.30
C GLN A 27 -15.32 6.11 25.07
N SER A 28 -14.75 6.27 23.87
CA SER A 28 -13.90 7.40 23.49
C SER A 28 -14.38 8.02 22.19
N VAL A 29 -14.28 9.35 22.10
CA VAL A 29 -14.57 10.10 20.86
C VAL A 29 -13.42 10.02 19.86
N LEU A 30 -12.21 9.70 20.34
CA LEU A 30 -10.98 9.78 19.55
C LEU A 30 -10.27 8.44 19.51
N SER A 31 -9.73 8.12 18.35
CA SER A 31 -8.84 6.98 18.10
C SER A 31 -7.82 7.37 17.03
N SER A 32 -6.76 6.57 16.89
CA SER A 32 -5.78 6.77 15.82
C SER A 32 -6.46 6.89 14.47
N ASP A 33 -7.43 6.02 14.17
CA ASP A 33 -8.13 5.96 12.88
C ASP A 33 -8.96 7.20 12.62
N ILE A 34 -9.65 7.71 13.63
CA ILE A 34 -10.40 8.95 13.48
C ILE A 34 -9.44 10.10 13.11
N TYR A 35 -8.28 10.20 13.76
CA TYR A 35 -7.26 11.19 13.39
C TYR A 35 -6.72 10.99 11.98
N ARG A 36 -6.49 9.74 11.57
CA ARG A 36 -6.00 9.38 10.23
C ARG A 36 -6.99 9.82 9.14
N PHE A 37 -8.28 9.54 9.31
CA PHE A 37 -9.31 9.95 8.35
C PHE A 37 -9.62 11.45 8.40
N LEU A 38 -9.50 12.10 9.56
CA LEU A 38 -9.54 13.56 9.66
C LEU A 38 -8.39 14.19 8.86
N PHE A 39 -7.16 13.65 8.96
CA PHE A 39 -6.04 14.09 8.13
C PHE A 39 -6.33 13.94 6.64
N TYR A 40 -6.88 12.81 6.19
CA TYR A 40 -7.27 12.62 4.79
C TYR A 40 -8.39 13.58 4.35
N PHE A 41 -9.31 13.92 5.24
CA PHE A 41 -10.34 14.91 4.96
C PHE A 41 -9.74 16.33 4.84
N VAL A 42 -8.76 16.69 5.67
CA VAL A 42 -8.00 17.94 5.52
C VAL A 42 -7.22 17.95 4.20
N LEU A 43 -6.62 16.83 3.81
CA LEU A 43 -5.94 16.69 2.52
C LEU A 43 -6.93 16.87 1.34
N TYR A 44 -8.13 16.28 1.43
CA TYR A 44 -9.21 16.50 0.46
C TYR A 44 -9.56 17.98 0.35
N ALA A 45 -9.79 18.64 1.49
CA ALA A 45 -10.11 20.06 1.55
C ALA A 45 -9.01 20.90 0.90
N PHE A 46 -7.76 20.63 1.24
CA PHE A 46 -6.60 21.34 0.68
C PHE A 46 -6.50 21.16 -0.84
N ILE A 47 -6.55 19.92 -1.33
CA ILE A 47 -6.38 19.61 -2.75
C ILE A 47 -7.51 20.21 -3.59
N THR A 48 -8.76 20.04 -3.16
CA THR A 48 -9.93 20.48 -3.94
C THR A 48 -10.13 22.00 -3.93
N ASN A 49 -9.61 22.72 -2.93
CA ASN A 49 -9.73 24.18 -2.84
C ASN A 49 -8.46 24.95 -3.22
N SER A 50 -7.33 24.27 -3.45
CA SER A 50 -6.13 24.96 -3.91
C SER A 50 -6.37 25.55 -5.30
N LYS A 51 -5.94 26.80 -5.51
CA LYS A 51 -6.09 27.48 -6.82
C LYS A 51 -5.11 26.96 -7.87
N GLU A 52 -4.00 26.38 -7.43
CA GLU A 52 -2.99 25.81 -8.30
C GLU A 52 -3.37 24.40 -8.75
N GLU A 53 -3.15 24.12 -10.03
CA GLU A 53 -3.20 22.75 -10.52
C GLU A 53 -2.01 21.99 -9.93
N LEU A 54 -2.29 21.04 -9.05
CA LEU A 54 -1.27 20.17 -8.42
C LEU A 54 -0.54 19.26 -9.44
N LYS A 55 -0.88 19.39 -10.74
CA LYS A 55 -0.26 18.68 -11.85
C LYS A 55 1.24 18.91 -11.96
N ASP A 56 1.74 20.03 -11.45
CA ASP A 56 3.17 20.37 -11.45
C ASP A 56 3.95 19.79 -10.26
N LEU A 57 3.27 19.11 -9.33
CA LEU A 57 3.95 18.40 -8.25
C LEU A 57 4.68 17.18 -8.83
N ASN A 58 6.00 17.30 -8.93
CA ASN A 58 6.93 16.22 -9.24
C ASN A 58 7.23 15.33 -8.02
N PHE A 59 6.50 15.52 -6.90
CA PHE A 59 6.74 14.80 -5.65
C PHE A 59 6.78 13.28 -5.82
N PRO A 60 5.84 12.61 -6.52
CA PRO A 60 5.93 11.15 -6.70
C PRO A 60 7.16 10.71 -7.50
N MET A 61 7.64 11.52 -8.44
CA MET A 61 8.88 11.22 -9.19
C MET A 61 10.11 11.38 -8.31
N ILE A 62 10.17 12.44 -7.52
CA ILE A 62 11.27 12.68 -6.56
C ILE A 62 11.32 11.54 -5.55
N LEU A 63 10.16 11.16 -5.00
CA LEU A 63 10.03 10.06 -4.07
C LEU A 63 10.43 8.73 -4.73
N PHE A 64 9.97 8.45 -5.95
CA PHE A 64 10.38 7.28 -6.73
C PHE A 64 11.91 7.19 -6.86
N ILE A 65 12.56 8.25 -7.33
CA ILE A 65 14.01 8.28 -7.52
C ILE A 65 14.70 8.03 -6.17
N PHE A 66 14.31 8.75 -5.12
CA PHE A 66 14.91 8.61 -3.79
C PHE A 66 14.80 7.16 -3.28
N LEU A 67 13.61 6.57 -3.31
CA LEU A 67 13.38 5.23 -2.76
C LEU A 67 14.10 4.15 -3.55
N SER A 68 14.03 4.19 -4.89
CA SER A 68 14.72 3.21 -5.73
C SER A 68 16.23 3.35 -5.62
N THR A 69 16.76 4.57 -5.65
CA THR A 69 18.20 4.80 -5.50
C THR A 69 18.68 4.39 -4.11
N PHE A 70 17.95 4.74 -3.05
CA PHE A 70 18.26 4.27 -1.69
C PHE A 70 18.29 2.74 -1.66
N SER A 71 17.25 2.09 -2.19
CA SER A 71 17.15 0.63 -2.17
C SER A 71 18.34 -0.04 -2.86
N ILE A 72 18.73 0.46 -4.03
CA ILE A 72 19.84 -0.08 -4.82
C ILE A 72 21.19 0.18 -4.15
N ILE A 73 21.42 1.40 -3.66
CA ILE A 73 22.68 1.76 -3.01
C ILE A 73 22.85 1.00 -1.69
N SER A 74 21.80 0.91 -0.88
CA SER A 74 21.81 0.13 0.35
C SER A 74 22.09 -1.34 0.10
N TYR A 75 21.53 -1.92 -0.97
CA TYR A 75 21.86 -3.28 -1.38
C TYR A 75 23.33 -3.44 -1.80
N LEU A 76 23.82 -2.59 -2.70
CA LEU A 76 25.18 -2.71 -3.27
C LEU A 76 26.30 -2.43 -2.27
N LEU A 77 26.05 -1.53 -1.32
CA LEU A 77 27.02 -1.13 -0.29
C LEU A 77 26.72 -1.77 1.08
N GLU A 78 25.75 -2.67 1.15
CA GLU A 78 25.31 -3.35 2.38
C GLU A 78 25.04 -2.37 3.54
N ILE A 79 24.43 -1.22 3.24
CA ILE A 79 24.21 -0.16 4.23
C ILE A 79 23.10 -0.58 5.19
N ASN A 80 23.47 -0.90 6.43
CA ASN A 80 22.55 -1.17 7.53
C ASN A 80 22.55 0.02 8.50
N LEU A 81 21.42 0.74 8.59
CA LEU A 81 21.25 1.93 9.43
C LEU A 81 20.72 1.63 10.83
N GLY A 82 20.70 0.36 11.24
CA GLY A 82 20.09 -0.08 12.49
C GLY A 82 18.65 -0.56 12.29
N VAL A 83 17.88 -0.63 13.36
CA VAL A 83 16.47 -1.04 13.34
C VAL A 83 15.55 0.17 13.39
N ASP A 84 14.33 0.01 12.90
CA ASP A 84 13.28 1.02 13.02
C ASP A 84 12.88 1.27 14.49
N ASP A 85 12.06 2.31 14.71
CA ASP A 85 11.60 2.70 16.05
C ASP A 85 10.80 1.58 16.75
N TYR A 86 10.25 0.65 15.97
CA TYR A 86 9.54 -0.54 16.44
C TYR A 86 10.47 -1.71 16.72
N GLN A 87 11.78 -1.55 16.53
CA GLN A 87 12.80 -2.58 16.73
C GLN A 87 12.52 -3.88 15.96
N THR A 88 11.79 -3.78 14.85
CA THR A 88 11.25 -4.94 14.12
C THR A 88 12.04 -5.18 12.84
N TRP A 89 12.35 -4.12 12.10
CA TRP A 89 12.98 -4.23 10.80
C TRP A 89 14.25 -3.39 10.72
N ASN A 90 15.33 -3.99 10.25
CA ASN A 90 16.52 -3.24 9.86
C ASN A 90 16.15 -2.19 8.80
N ILE A 91 16.76 -1.01 8.84
CA ILE A 91 16.63 0.03 7.82
C ILE A 91 17.81 -0.11 6.85
N GLY A 92 17.51 -0.24 5.55
CA GLY A 92 18.53 -0.54 4.53
C GLY A 92 18.77 -2.04 4.37
N PHE A 93 20.02 -2.44 4.19
CA PHE A 93 20.39 -3.85 4.00
C PHE A 93 20.09 -4.68 5.25
N ASN A 94 19.42 -5.81 5.05
CA ASN A 94 19.08 -6.73 6.12
C ASN A 94 20.10 -7.89 6.20
N PRO A 95 21.00 -7.90 7.19
CA PRO A 95 21.99 -8.96 7.36
C PRO A 95 21.42 -10.22 8.04
N SER A 96 20.09 -10.32 8.19
CA SER A 96 19.44 -11.43 8.89
C SER A 96 19.96 -12.79 8.42
N GLU A 97 20.12 -13.72 9.36
CA GLU A 97 20.47 -15.12 9.07
C GLU A 97 19.27 -15.96 8.63
N LEU A 98 18.05 -15.40 8.68
CA LEU A 98 16.86 -16.06 8.14
C LEU A 98 16.89 -15.97 6.61
N ASP A 99 16.93 -17.12 5.93
CA ASP A 99 17.13 -17.19 4.47
C ASP A 99 16.12 -16.35 3.66
N TYR A 100 14.86 -16.26 4.11
CA TYR A 100 13.83 -15.44 3.45
C TYR A 100 13.95 -13.92 3.69
N LEU A 101 14.74 -13.51 4.68
CA LEU A 101 15.01 -12.12 5.04
C LEU A 101 16.39 -11.64 4.61
N LYS A 102 17.33 -12.58 4.44
CA LYS A 102 18.75 -12.35 4.22
C LYS A 102 19.03 -11.59 2.93
N GLY A 103 19.75 -10.49 3.05
CA GLY A 103 20.26 -9.74 1.90
C GLY A 103 19.24 -8.87 1.18
N ARG A 104 17.99 -8.77 1.67
CA ARG A 104 17.01 -7.83 1.12
C ARG A 104 17.25 -6.42 1.63
N THR A 105 16.73 -5.43 0.92
CA THR A 105 16.68 -4.05 1.39
C THR A 105 15.31 -3.68 1.93
N ASN A 106 15.29 -3.18 3.15
CA ASN A 106 14.12 -2.67 3.85
C ASN A 106 14.06 -1.14 3.78
N GLY A 107 12.87 -0.58 3.97
CA GLY A 107 12.64 0.86 4.01
C GLY A 107 12.88 1.51 5.36
N PHE A 108 12.50 2.79 5.45
CA PHE A 108 12.62 3.64 6.64
C PHE A 108 11.42 3.52 7.62
N GLN A 109 10.54 2.54 7.48
CA GLN A 109 9.17 2.68 8.01
C GLN A 109 8.53 1.39 8.58
N ALA A 110 7.62 1.62 9.53
CA ALA A 110 6.75 0.72 10.31
C ALA A 110 5.87 -0.32 9.55
N GLY A 111 5.92 -0.38 8.23
CA GLY A 111 5.06 -1.26 7.42
C GLY A 111 5.78 -2.50 6.90
N GLY A 112 6.98 -2.75 7.43
CA GLY A 112 7.90 -3.73 6.92
C GLY A 112 8.36 -3.46 5.47
N PRO A 113 9.13 -4.37 4.91
CA PRO A 113 9.73 -4.21 3.57
C PRO A 113 8.73 -4.32 2.43
N ASN A 114 7.58 -4.99 2.65
CA ASN A 114 6.54 -5.09 1.63
C ASN A 114 5.98 -3.71 1.31
N SER A 115 5.68 -2.90 2.33
CA SER A 115 5.20 -1.53 2.16
C SER A 115 6.21 -0.63 1.44
N PHE A 116 7.51 -0.86 1.66
CA PHE A 116 8.57 -0.11 0.99
C PHE A 116 8.65 -0.44 -0.51
N ALA A 117 8.60 -1.72 -0.86
CA ALA A 117 8.55 -2.15 -2.26
C ALA A 117 7.28 -1.67 -2.96
N ASP A 118 6.13 -1.73 -2.28
CA ASP A 118 4.86 -1.21 -2.76
C ASP A 118 4.96 0.28 -3.09
N LEU A 119 5.60 1.06 -2.23
CA LEU A 119 5.80 2.48 -2.44
C LEU A 119 6.66 2.78 -3.68
N ILE A 120 7.73 2.01 -3.91
CA ILE A 120 8.51 2.08 -5.15
C ILE A 120 7.61 1.76 -6.35
N THR A 121 6.84 0.67 -6.30
CA THR A 121 5.94 0.26 -7.39
C THR A 121 4.90 1.34 -7.71
N ILE A 122 4.22 1.89 -6.69
CA ILE A 122 3.18 2.91 -6.81
C ILE A 122 3.74 4.19 -7.45
N THR A 123 4.88 4.66 -6.95
CA THR A 123 5.49 5.92 -7.40
C THR A 123 6.15 5.77 -8.79
N ALA A 124 6.70 4.61 -9.09
CA ALA A 124 7.20 4.25 -10.42
C ALA A 124 6.08 4.23 -11.45
N ILE A 125 4.96 3.55 -11.17
CA ILE A 125 3.83 3.46 -12.10
C ILE A 125 3.18 4.83 -12.30
N TYR A 126 2.98 5.60 -11.23
CA TYR A 126 2.51 6.99 -11.36
C TYR A 126 3.38 7.77 -12.35
N SER A 127 4.70 7.71 -12.15
CA SER A 127 5.66 8.44 -12.97
C SER A 127 5.66 7.93 -14.43
N LEU A 128 5.60 6.62 -14.63
CA LEU A 128 5.56 6.00 -15.95
C LEU A 128 4.32 6.41 -16.76
N PHE A 129 3.17 6.59 -16.12
CA PHE A 129 1.94 7.03 -16.77
C PHE A 129 1.81 8.56 -16.87
N LYS A 130 2.51 9.33 -16.02
CA LYS A 130 2.46 10.80 -16.02
C LYS A 130 3.40 11.42 -17.05
N TYR A 131 4.64 10.95 -17.12
CA TYR A 131 5.68 11.58 -17.93
C TYR A 131 5.71 11.04 -19.37
N LYS A 132 6.42 11.77 -20.25
CA LYS A 132 6.59 11.38 -21.66
C LYS A 132 7.22 10.00 -21.78
N ASN A 133 6.87 9.25 -22.82
CA ASN A 133 7.36 7.90 -23.09
C ASN A 133 8.91 7.79 -23.11
N SER A 134 9.64 8.88 -23.40
CA SER A 134 11.11 8.91 -23.31
C SER A 134 11.65 8.63 -21.89
N TYR A 135 10.90 8.96 -20.84
CA TYR A 135 11.27 8.69 -19.45
C TYR A 135 11.19 7.21 -19.10
N ALA A 136 10.50 6.38 -19.89
CA ALA A 136 10.40 4.94 -19.65
C ALA A 136 11.78 4.27 -19.63
N LEU A 137 12.75 4.77 -20.41
CA LEU A 137 14.13 4.28 -20.44
C LEU A 137 14.86 4.47 -19.10
N PHE A 138 14.43 5.44 -18.30
CA PHE A 138 14.97 5.69 -16.96
C PHE A 138 14.13 5.04 -15.87
N ILE A 139 12.80 5.21 -15.93
CA ILE A 139 11.89 4.73 -14.88
C ILE A 139 11.90 3.21 -14.79
N ILE A 140 11.86 2.51 -15.93
CA ILE A 140 11.73 1.05 -15.92
C ILE A 140 12.95 0.38 -15.28
N PRO A 141 14.20 0.62 -15.71
CA PRO A 141 15.35 -0.04 -15.09
C PRO A 141 15.47 0.28 -13.61
N LEU A 142 15.30 1.56 -13.23
CA LEU A 142 15.41 1.98 -11.85
C LEU A 142 14.33 1.33 -10.96
N SER A 143 13.09 1.25 -11.44
CA SER A 143 11.99 0.63 -10.70
C SER A 143 12.16 -0.89 -10.57
N LEU A 144 12.51 -1.60 -11.65
CA LEU A 144 12.69 -3.05 -11.63
C LEU A 144 13.82 -3.44 -10.68
N ILE A 145 15.01 -2.84 -10.81
CA ILE A 145 16.14 -3.16 -9.94
C ILE A 145 15.81 -2.77 -8.49
N GLY A 146 15.21 -1.58 -8.29
CA GLY A 146 14.79 -1.10 -6.97
C GLY A 146 13.85 -2.07 -6.26
N VAL A 147 12.82 -2.59 -6.94
CA VAL A 147 11.91 -3.57 -6.33
C VAL A 147 12.59 -4.93 -6.17
N ILE A 148 13.41 -5.37 -7.13
CA ILE A 148 14.09 -6.67 -7.08
C ILE A 148 14.96 -6.81 -5.82
N VAL A 149 15.66 -5.77 -5.40
CA VAL A 149 16.53 -5.82 -4.20
C VAL A 149 15.75 -5.76 -2.87
N THR A 150 14.45 -5.45 -2.89
CA THR A 150 13.57 -5.53 -1.69
C THR A 150 13.01 -6.93 -1.45
N TYR A 151 13.12 -7.81 -2.46
CA TYR A 151 12.60 -9.17 -2.47
C TYR A 151 11.06 -9.28 -2.39
N SER A 152 10.32 -8.18 -2.60
CA SER A 152 8.85 -8.26 -2.64
C SER A 152 8.33 -8.84 -3.96
N ARG A 153 7.88 -10.11 -3.92
CA ARG A 153 7.35 -10.85 -5.08
C ARG A 153 6.09 -10.18 -5.64
N PHE A 154 5.12 -9.83 -4.79
CA PHE A 154 3.83 -9.29 -5.24
C PHE A 154 3.98 -7.88 -5.83
N SER A 155 4.76 -7.00 -5.19
CA SER A 155 5.05 -5.66 -5.72
C SER A 155 5.75 -5.74 -7.07
N LEU A 156 6.64 -6.74 -7.27
CA LEU A 156 7.31 -6.98 -8.55
C LEU A 156 6.32 -7.46 -9.64
N ILE A 157 5.42 -8.39 -9.31
CA ILE A 157 4.38 -8.86 -10.25
C ILE A 157 3.52 -7.68 -10.70
N VAL A 158 3.02 -6.88 -9.75
CA VAL A 158 2.20 -5.70 -10.06
C VAL A 158 2.99 -4.69 -10.91
N LEU A 159 4.24 -4.41 -10.56
CA LEU A 159 5.11 -3.52 -11.34
C LEU A 159 5.27 -4.00 -12.79
N ILE A 160 5.60 -5.27 -13.00
CA ILE A 160 5.77 -5.85 -14.34
C ILE A 160 4.47 -5.76 -15.12
N SER A 161 3.33 -6.12 -14.52
CA SER A 161 2.03 -6.06 -15.18
C SER A 161 1.70 -4.66 -15.70
N PHE A 162 1.90 -3.62 -14.89
CA PHE A 162 1.60 -2.24 -15.30
C PHE A 162 2.63 -1.65 -16.25
N ILE A 163 3.92 -2.03 -16.13
CA ILE A 163 4.94 -1.69 -17.14
C ILE A 163 4.52 -2.29 -18.48
N PHE A 164 4.21 -3.58 -18.54
CA PHE A 164 3.86 -4.25 -19.79
C PHE A 164 2.58 -3.67 -20.37
N LEU A 165 1.57 -3.41 -19.55
CA LEU A 165 0.35 -2.71 -19.96
C LEU A 165 0.65 -1.37 -20.64
N LYS A 166 1.49 -0.52 -20.03
CA LYS A 166 1.89 0.77 -20.62
C LYS A 166 2.63 0.57 -21.94
N LEU A 167 3.65 -0.29 -21.94
CA LEU A 167 4.53 -0.47 -23.11
C LEU A 167 3.78 -1.04 -24.31
N ILE A 168 2.90 -2.02 -24.09
CA ILE A 168 2.07 -2.61 -25.13
C ILE A 168 1.08 -1.57 -25.66
N LYS A 169 0.38 -0.86 -24.76
CA LYS A 169 -0.59 0.18 -25.13
C LYS A 169 0.04 1.29 -25.98
N GLU A 170 1.25 1.69 -25.64
CA GLU A 170 1.99 2.77 -26.32
C GLU A 170 2.89 2.28 -27.46
N LYS A 171 2.87 0.97 -27.77
CA LYS A 171 3.71 0.33 -28.81
C LYS A 171 5.22 0.55 -28.62
N LEU A 172 5.68 0.61 -27.36
CA LEU A 172 7.06 0.81 -26.95
C LEU A 172 7.84 -0.51 -26.87
N TYR A 173 7.96 -1.22 -27.99
CA TYR A 173 8.49 -2.58 -28.02
C TYR A 173 9.98 -2.70 -27.68
N ILE A 174 10.78 -1.66 -27.94
CA ILE A 174 12.21 -1.64 -27.59
C ILE A 174 12.36 -1.63 -26.06
N GLN A 175 11.60 -0.78 -25.39
CA GLN A 175 11.56 -0.71 -23.93
C GLN A 175 11.01 -2.02 -23.33
N LEU A 176 10.08 -2.68 -24.02
CA LEU A 176 9.55 -3.98 -23.60
C LEU A 176 10.65 -5.06 -23.63
N LEU A 177 11.41 -5.12 -24.72
CA LEU A 177 12.57 -6.01 -24.81
C LEU A 177 13.62 -5.69 -23.74
N GLY A 178 13.91 -4.42 -23.51
CA GLY A 178 14.81 -3.98 -22.43
C GLY A 178 14.33 -4.42 -21.05
N SER A 179 13.03 -4.33 -20.79
CA SER A 179 12.42 -4.80 -19.53
C SER A 179 12.62 -6.32 -19.34
N LEU A 180 12.38 -7.10 -20.41
CA LEU A 180 12.61 -8.55 -20.40
C LEU A 180 14.07 -8.90 -20.15
N LEU A 181 15.01 -8.18 -20.77
CA LEU A 181 16.44 -8.38 -20.54
C LEU A 181 16.84 -8.10 -19.09
N ILE A 182 16.32 -7.03 -18.48
CA ILE A 182 16.59 -6.72 -17.06
C ILE A 182 16.07 -7.84 -16.16
N LEU A 183 14.86 -8.33 -16.40
CA LEU A 183 14.28 -9.44 -15.64
C LEU A 183 15.08 -10.74 -15.82
N LEU A 184 15.50 -11.05 -17.05
CA LEU A 184 16.33 -12.23 -17.33
C LEU A 184 17.70 -12.14 -16.65
N ILE A 185 18.36 -10.99 -16.72
CA ILE A 185 19.64 -10.79 -16.02
C ILE A 185 19.44 -10.96 -14.52
N SER A 186 18.43 -10.29 -13.95
CA SER A 186 18.15 -10.36 -12.52
C SER A 186 17.77 -11.76 -12.04
N ALA A 187 17.05 -12.53 -12.86
CA ALA A 187 16.75 -13.95 -12.62
C ALA A 187 18.02 -14.79 -12.45
N ASN A 188 19.04 -14.54 -13.27
CA ASN A 188 20.28 -15.32 -13.28
C ASN A 188 21.36 -14.79 -12.32
N THR A 189 21.42 -13.48 -12.07
CA THR A 189 22.55 -12.86 -11.35
C THR A 189 22.19 -12.34 -9.96
N LEU A 190 20.94 -11.92 -9.76
CA LEU A 190 20.51 -11.36 -8.49
C LEU A 190 19.76 -12.38 -7.62
N GLY A 191 19.69 -13.65 -8.02
CA GLY A 191 19.02 -14.70 -7.26
C GLY A 191 17.49 -14.65 -7.33
N VAL A 192 16.90 -13.93 -8.30
CA VAL A 192 15.44 -13.79 -8.38
C VAL A 192 14.78 -15.14 -8.68
N TYR A 193 15.39 -15.97 -9.53
CA TYR A 193 14.84 -17.30 -9.85
C TYR A 193 14.80 -18.21 -8.62
N GLU A 194 15.94 -18.35 -7.93
CA GLU A 194 16.06 -19.15 -6.72
C GLU A 194 15.09 -18.65 -5.66
N ARG A 195 14.89 -17.34 -5.53
CA ARG A 195 13.93 -16.78 -4.56
C ARG A 195 12.47 -17.00 -4.92
N PHE A 196 12.11 -17.10 -6.19
CA PHE A 196 10.73 -17.46 -6.55
C PHE A 196 10.46 -18.96 -6.37
N LEU A 197 11.50 -19.80 -6.41
CA LEU A 197 11.40 -21.25 -6.23
C LEU A 197 11.64 -21.73 -4.80
N ASN A 198 12.53 -21.08 -4.06
CA ASN A 198 12.78 -21.35 -2.65
C ASN A 198 11.59 -20.79 -1.87
N ASP A 199 10.63 -21.68 -1.68
CA ASP A 199 9.51 -21.49 -0.78
C ASP A 199 10.02 -21.77 0.63
N ASP A 200 10.56 -20.74 1.28
CA ASP A 200 10.53 -20.74 2.75
C ASP A 200 9.06 -20.55 3.13
N ASN A 201 8.33 -21.67 3.11
CA ASN A 201 6.87 -21.76 3.24
C ASN A 201 6.36 -21.06 4.50
N ASN A 202 7.22 -20.79 5.48
CA ASN A 202 6.86 -20.13 6.72
C ASN A 202 6.18 -18.77 6.50
N GLY A 203 6.72 -17.92 5.61
CA GLY A 203 6.17 -16.58 5.39
C GLY A 203 4.88 -16.53 4.55
N ILE A 204 4.68 -17.48 3.63
CA ILE A 204 3.44 -17.58 2.82
C ILE A 204 2.37 -18.36 3.58
N SER A 205 2.76 -19.45 4.26
CA SER A 205 1.89 -20.22 5.14
C SER A 205 1.33 -19.32 6.24
N ASP A 206 2.16 -18.53 6.91
CA ASP A 206 1.70 -17.60 7.96
C ASP A 206 0.67 -16.58 7.42
N ARG A 207 0.87 -16.07 6.20
CA ARG A 207 -0.10 -15.16 5.54
C ARG A 207 -1.42 -15.84 5.21
N LEU A 208 -1.36 -17.08 4.70
CA LEU A 208 -2.55 -17.86 4.40
C LEU A 208 -3.31 -18.23 5.67
N LEU A 209 -2.59 -18.62 6.73
CA LEU A 209 -3.15 -18.90 8.05
C LEU A 209 -3.82 -17.65 8.64
N MET A 210 -3.16 -16.49 8.58
CA MET A 210 -3.77 -15.24 9.04
C MET A 210 -5.00 -14.86 8.23
N LEU A 211 -5.00 -15.07 6.91
CA LEU A 211 -6.17 -14.84 6.07
C LEU A 211 -7.31 -15.81 6.40
N GLN A 212 -7.00 -17.08 6.65
CA GLN A 212 -7.96 -18.09 7.09
C GLN A 212 -8.56 -17.72 8.45
N ALA A 213 -7.72 -17.47 9.45
CA ALA A 213 -8.15 -17.04 10.80
C ALA A 213 -9.01 -15.78 10.74
N SER A 214 -8.64 -14.80 9.92
CA SER A 214 -9.42 -13.57 9.74
C SER A 214 -10.79 -13.83 9.10
N THR A 215 -10.84 -14.74 8.13
CA THR A 215 -12.08 -15.11 7.45
C THR A 215 -12.99 -15.91 8.36
N GLU A 216 -12.43 -16.88 9.09
CA GLU A 216 -13.14 -17.69 10.07
C GLU A 216 -13.67 -16.82 11.21
N TYR A 217 -12.83 -15.98 11.79
CA TYR A 217 -13.22 -15.01 12.81
C TYR A 217 -14.39 -14.13 12.36
N TYR A 218 -14.31 -13.54 11.16
CA TYR A 218 -15.42 -12.74 10.63
C TYR A 218 -16.68 -13.58 10.40
N SER A 219 -16.54 -14.81 9.92
CA SER A 219 -17.66 -15.73 9.65
C SER A 219 -18.36 -16.17 10.94
N GLU A 220 -17.63 -16.38 12.02
CA GLU A 220 -18.16 -16.82 13.32
C GLU A 220 -18.62 -15.66 14.20
N SER A 221 -18.20 -14.44 13.87
CA SER A 221 -18.58 -13.22 14.58
C SER A 221 -20.11 -13.01 14.64
N SER A 222 -20.53 -12.30 15.69
CA SER A 222 -21.93 -11.90 15.88
C SER A 222 -22.46 -11.07 14.70
N ILE A 223 -23.78 -11.01 14.53
CA ILE A 223 -24.41 -10.17 13.50
C ILE A 223 -24.03 -8.70 13.71
N GLU A 224 -23.97 -8.25 14.96
CA GLU A 224 -23.57 -6.89 15.32
C GLU A 224 -22.14 -6.59 14.85
N SER A 225 -21.17 -7.44 15.21
CA SER A 225 -19.78 -7.32 14.77
C SER A 225 -19.64 -7.35 13.25
N LYS A 226 -20.43 -8.16 12.54
CA LYS A 226 -20.42 -8.20 11.07
C LYS A 226 -20.92 -6.89 10.44
N LEU A 227 -21.94 -6.27 11.04
CA LEU A 227 -22.55 -5.06 10.50
C LEU A 227 -21.76 -3.80 10.86
N PHE A 228 -21.33 -3.70 12.11
CA PHE A 228 -20.72 -2.51 12.69
C PHE A 228 -19.22 -2.60 12.89
N GLY A 229 -18.62 -3.80 12.80
CA GLY A 229 -17.19 -4.02 13.04
C GLY A 229 -16.84 -4.04 14.52
N ASN A 230 -15.63 -4.49 14.82
CA ASN A 230 -15.11 -4.56 16.18
C ASN A 230 -14.33 -3.32 16.60
N GLY A 231 -14.24 -2.29 15.76
CA GLY A 231 -13.41 -1.13 16.02
C GLY A 231 -11.95 -1.35 15.62
N SER A 232 -11.23 -0.25 15.45
CA SER A 232 -9.82 -0.29 15.06
C SER A 232 -8.91 -0.74 16.20
N ASN A 233 -7.87 -1.49 15.84
CA ASN A 233 -6.80 -1.96 16.73
C ASN A 233 -7.31 -2.74 17.96
N GLN A 234 -8.45 -3.41 17.85
CA GLN A 234 -8.99 -4.23 18.94
C GLN A 234 -8.50 -5.69 18.88
N LEU A 235 -8.02 -6.13 17.71
CA LEU A 235 -7.67 -7.52 17.44
C LEU A 235 -6.26 -7.62 16.89
N ILE A 236 -5.57 -8.69 17.29
CA ILE A 236 -4.24 -9.07 16.83
C ILE A 236 -4.34 -10.45 16.17
N PHE A 237 -3.84 -10.56 14.94
CA PHE A 237 -3.83 -11.81 14.16
C PHE A 237 -2.42 -12.38 14.06
N GLN A 238 -2.19 -13.54 14.64
CA GLN A 238 -0.89 -14.22 14.59
C GLN A 238 -1.08 -15.64 14.09
N SER A 239 -0.60 -15.90 12.87
CA SER A 239 -0.79 -17.18 12.21
C SER A 239 -2.28 -17.57 12.20
N GLU A 240 -2.65 -18.69 12.81
CA GLU A 240 -4.03 -19.16 12.90
C GLU A 240 -4.82 -18.59 14.11
N ASN A 241 -4.20 -17.76 14.95
CA ASN A 241 -4.79 -17.28 16.19
C ASN A 241 -5.26 -15.82 16.12
N VAL A 242 -6.34 -15.52 16.83
CA VAL A 242 -6.89 -14.17 17.00
C VAL A 242 -6.94 -13.82 18.47
N TYR A 243 -6.31 -12.72 18.85
CA TYR A 243 -6.25 -12.24 20.23
C TYR A 243 -6.93 -10.88 20.37
N LEU A 244 -7.46 -10.61 21.57
CA LEU A 244 -7.80 -9.25 21.97
C LEU A 244 -6.51 -8.46 22.22
N TYR A 245 -6.50 -7.19 21.79
CA TYR A 245 -5.34 -6.32 21.92
C TYR A 245 -4.83 -6.23 23.37
N ASP A 246 -5.75 -6.08 24.32
CA ASP A 246 -5.43 -5.91 25.75
C ASP A 246 -4.92 -7.19 26.43
N GLU A 247 -5.06 -8.35 25.80
CA GLU A 247 -4.68 -9.66 26.35
C GLU A 247 -3.37 -10.20 25.75
N PHE A 248 -2.73 -9.42 24.87
CA PHE A 248 -1.54 -9.86 24.14
C PHE A 248 -0.24 -9.37 24.81
N ASP A 249 0.36 -10.25 25.62
CA ASP A 249 1.59 -9.97 26.38
C ASP A 249 2.90 -10.07 25.55
N ASN A 250 2.84 -10.49 24.28
CA ASN A 250 4.01 -10.66 23.43
C ASN A 250 4.41 -9.37 22.70
N ASN A 251 5.69 -9.25 22.36
CA ASN A 251 6.24 -8.10 21.62
C ASN A 251 5.42 -7.88 20.31
N PRO A 252 4.77 -6.72 20.10
CA PRO A 252 3.52 -6.61 19.33
C PRO A 252 3.71 -6.43 17.81
N TYR A 253 4.76 -7.00 17.22
CA TYR A 253 5.18 -6.53 15.90
C TYR A 253 4.84 -7.48 14.74
N SER A 254 3.99 -6.94 13.85
CA SER A 254 3.49 -7.46 12.57
C SER A 254 2.47 -8.60 12.67
N TYR A 255 1.27 -8.25 13.15
CA TYR A 255 0.13 -9.16 13.24
C TYR A 255 -1.05 -8.62 12.45
N GLY A 256 -1.34 -9.29 11.33
CA GLY A 256 -2.45 -8.90 10.49
C GLY A 256 -2.57 -9.73 9.23
N PRO A 257 -3.78 -10.13 8.80
CA PRO A 257 -3.98 -10.66 7.46
C PRO A 257 -3.37 -9.68 6.47
N HIS A 258 -2.48 -10.19 5.63
CA HIS A 258 -1.87 -9.49 4.51
C HIS A 258 -2.91 -9.23 3.40
N ASN A 259 -4.00 -8.56 3.76
CA ASN A 259 -5.13 -8.18 2.94
C ASN A 259 -5.85 -7.03 3.67
N SER A 260 -5.70 -5.81 3.17
CA SER A 260 -6.30 -4.65 3.82
C SER A 260 -7.83 -4.72 3.86
N PHE A 261 -8.47 -5.35 2.87
CA PHE A 261 -9.93 -5.35 2.72
C PHE A 261 -10.62 -6.16 3.80
N ILE A 262 -10.08 -7.34 4.15
CA ILE A 262 -10.64 -8.14 5.24
C ILE A 262 -10.48 -7.41 6.58
N PHE A 263 -9.38 -6.69 6.78
CA PHE A 263 -9.21 -5.83 7.94
C PHE A 263 -10.24 -4.69 8.00
N TYR A 264 -10.53 -4.02 6.88
CA TYR A 264 -11.60 -3.01 6.85
C TYR A 264 -12.95 -3.61 7.25
N LEU A 265 -13.23 -4.84 6.80
CA LEU A 265 -14.46 -5.54 7.12
C LEU A 265 -14.55 -5.93 8.60
N ILE A 266 -13.46 -6.45 9.19
CA ILE A 266 -13.41 -6.80 10.61
C ILE A 266 -13.46 -5.55 11.50
N ASN A 267 -12.71 -4.51 11.15
CA ASN A 267 -12.60 -3.30 11.97
C ASN A 267 -13.86 -2.44 11.88
N TYR A 268 -14.48 -2.31 10.71
CA TYR A 268 -15.56 -1.35 10.48
C TYR A 268 -16.90 -1.96 10.07
N GLY A 269 -16.95 -3.29 9.89
CA GLY A 269 -18.16 -4.00 9.47
C GLY A 269 -18.63 -3.64 8.07
N LEU A 270 -19.73 -4.26 7.67
CA LEU A 270 -20.32 -4.04 6.35
C LEU A 270 -20.69 -2.56 6.13
N PHE A 271 -21.23 -1.87 7.14
CA PHE A 271 -21.64 -0.48 6.99
C PHE A 271 -20.46 0.47 6.86
N GLY A 272 -19.41 0.29 7.65
CA GLY A 272 -18.20 1.08 7.53
C GLY A 272 -17.53 0.87 6.17
N VAL A 273 -17.43 -0.37 5.70
CA VAL A 273 -16.90 -0.68 4.36
C VAL A 273 -17.73 -0.03 3.26
N LEU A 274 -19.06 -0.03 3.35
CA LEU A 274 -19.93 0.62 2.38
C LEU A 274 -19.67 2.13 2.31
N LEU A 275 -19.59 2.80 3.47
CA LEU A 275 -19.27 4.22 3.57
C LEU A 275 -17.87 4.51 3.02
N PHE A 276 -16.89 3.66 3.30
CA PHE A 276 -15.55 3.76 2.77
C PHE A 276 -15.53 3.64 1.24
N ILE A 277 -16.23 2.67 0.65
CA ILE A 277 -16.34 2.52 -0.82
C ILE A 277 -17.00 3.77 -1.44
N LEU A 278 -17.99 4.36 -0.75
CA LEU A 278 -18.68 5.54 -1.25
C LEU A 278 -17.76 6.77 -1.40
N ILE A 279 -16.70 6.87 -0.59
CA ILE A 279 -15.66 7.90 -0.78
C ILE A 279 -15.12 7.88 -2.20
N PHE A 280 -14.92 6.69 -2.78
CA PHE A 280 -14.33 6.49 -4.10
C PHE A 280 -15.37 6.47 -5.25
N THR A 281 -16.61 6.88 -5.00
CA THR A 281 -17.71 6.83 -6.00
C THR A 281 -17.40 7.52 -7.33
N SER A 282 -16.53 8.53 -7.34
CA SER A 282 -16.15 9.19 -8.59
C SER A 282 -15.39 8.27 -9.56
N LEU A 283 -14.67 7.24 -9.07
CA LEU A 283 -14.00 6.26 -9.93
C LEU A 283 -15.01 5.50 -10.80
N PHE A 284 -16.17 5.17 -10.24
CA PHE A 284 -17.21 4.40 -10.94
C PHE A 284 -18.07 5.28 -11.85
N LYS A 285 -18.30 6.54 -11.48
CA LYS A 285 -19.18 7.44 -12.23
C LYS A 285 -18.53 8.06 -13.46
N ARG A 286 -17.21 8.23 -13.46
CA ARG A 286 -16.50 9.08 -14.45
C ARG A 286 -15.88 8.31 -15.62
N GLY A 287 -16.10 6.99 -15.69
CA GLY A 287 -15.51 6.13 -16.71
C GLY A 287 -14.02 5.88 -16.50
N PHE A 288 -13.49 4.81 -17.09
CA PHE A 288 -12.10 4.39 -16.93
C PHE A 288 -11.13 5.31 -17.69
N ASN A 289 -10.78 6.47 -17.12
CA ASN A 289 -9.73 7.33 -17.68
C ASN A 289 -8.34 6.83 -17.24
N PHE A 290 -7.58 6.26 -18.17
CA PHE A 290 -6.23 5.72 -17.93
C PHE A 290 -5.14 6.80 -17.73
N ASN A 291 -5.42 7.83 -16.93
CA ASN A 291 -4.42 8.81 -16.51
C ASN A 291 -3.61 8.29 -15.30
N ALA A 292 -2.49 8.97 -15.00
CA ALA A 292 -1.58 8.56 -13.93
C ALA A 292 -2.27 8.42 -12.57
N ASN A 293 -3.11 9.40 -12.19
CA ASN A 293 -3.79 9.38 -10.90
C ASN A 293 -4.73 8.19 -10.78
N PHE A 294 -5.56 7.93 -11.80
CA PHE A 294 -6.47 6.79 -11.83
C PHE A 294 -5.70 5.47 -11.72
N ILE A 295 -4.66 5.30 -12.53
CA ILE A 295 -3.85 4.07 -12.52
C ILE A 295 -3.19 3.86 -11.15
N THR A 296 -2.67 4.91 -10.54
CA THR A 296 -2.09 4.85 -9.19
C THR A 296 -3.10 4.40 -8.14
N VAL A 297 -4.35 4.87 -8.21
CA VAL A 297 -5.42 4.39 -7.33
C VAL A 297 -5.67 2.90 -7.52
N ILE A 298 -5.74 2.42 -8.77
CA ILE A 298 -5.92 0.99 -9.05
C ILE A 298 -4.74 0.16 -8.53
N VAL A 299 -3.50 0.61 -8.74
CA VAL A 299 -2.30 -0.06 -8.23
C VAL A 299 -2.35 -0.19 -6.71
N PHE A 300 -2.72 0.88 -6.01
CA PHE A 300 -2.89 0.83 -4.55
C PHE A 300 -3.90 -0.25 -4.12
N LEU A 301 -5.07 -0.29 -4.77
CA LEU A 301 -6.12 -1.27 -4.44
C LEU A 301 -5.67 -2.71 -4.72
N VAL A 302 -4.95 -2.94 -5.82
CA VAL A 302 -4.41 -4.27 -6.15
C VAL A 302 -3.35 -4.69 -5.14
N LEU A 303 -2.40 -3.81 -4.80
CA LEU A 303 -1.37 -4.11 -3.81
C LEU A 303 -1.98 -4.42 -2.43
N SER A 304 -3.04 -3.70 -2.06
CA SER A 304 -3.79 -3.89 -0.81
C SER A 304 -4.48 -5.26 -0.67
N MET A 305 -4.51 -6.07 -1.73
CA MET A 305 -4.97 -7.47 -1.64
C MET A 305 -3.95 -8.40 -0.97
N ALA A 306 -2.66 -8.04 -0.99
CA ALA A 306 -1.57 -8.84 -0.40
C ALA A 306 -0.78 -8.08 0.68
N THR A 307 -1.16 -6.84 0.99
CA THR A 307 -0.53 -5.99 2.00
C THR A 307 -1.55 -5.16 2.77
N ASP A 308 -1.11 -4.60 3.88
CA ASP A 308 -1.83 -3.73 4.81
C ASP A 308 -1.79 -2.25 4.38
N LEU A 309 -1.50 -1.96 3.10
CA LEU A 309 -1.30 -0.60 2.58
C LEU A 309 -2.39 0.40 2.92
N LEU A 310 -3.67 0.01 2.98
CA LEU A 310 -4.76 0.94 3.31
C LEU A 310 -4.77 1.35 4.80
N HIS A 311 -4.10 0.57 5.64
CA HIS A 311 -3.90 0.80 7.08
C HIS A 311 -2.50 1.34 7.39
N ASN A 312 -1.57 1.28 6.43
CA ASN A 312 -0.25 1.88 6.58
C ASN A 312 -0.29 3.38 6.22
N HIS A 313 -0.50 4.23 7.23
CA HIS A 313 -0.74 5.66 7.02
C HIS A 313 0.44 6.45 6.46
N SER A 314 1.68 6.01 6.69
CA SER A 314 2.85 6.64 6.09
C SER A 314 2.89 6.49 4.57
N VAL A 315 2.12 5.55 4.01
CA VAL A 315 2.00 5.31 2.57
C VAL A 315 0.59 5.64 2.05
N ALA A 316 -0.47 5.28 2.77
CA ALA A 316 -1.87 5.40 2.36
C ALA A 316 -2.28 6.83 1.99
N TRP A 317 -1.63 7.86 2.53
CA TRP A 317 -1.89 9.24 2.13
C TRP A 317 -1.70 9.48 0.62
N LEU A 318 -0.80 8.72 -0.05
CA LEU A 318 -0.58 8.83 -1.50
C LEU A 318 -1.79 8.35 -2.32
N LEU A 319 -2.53 7.35 -1.82
CA LEU A 319 -3.79 6.92 -2.43
C LEU A 319 -4.77 8.09 -2.48
N TYR A 320 -4.96 8.76 -1.34
CA TYR A 320 -5.85 9.90 -1.23
C TYR A 320 -5.36 11.09 -2.04
N PHE A 321 -4.04 11.36 -2.03
CA PHE A 321 -3.45 12.38 -2.88
C PHE A 321 -3.75 12.14 -4.37
N ALA A 322 -3.52 10.91 -4.87
CA ALA A 322 -3.79 10.55 -6.25
C ALA A 322 -5.29 10.63 -6.56
N TYR A 323 -6.14 10.10 -5.68
CA TYR A 323 -7.58 10.12 -5.86
C TYR A 323 -8.16 11.55 -5.86
N PHE A 324 -7.72 12.41 -4.95
CA PHE A 324 -8.17 13.80 -4.89
C PHE A 324 -7.62 14.65 -6.05
N SER A 325 -6.42 14.33 -6.53
CA SER A 325 -5.89 14.94 -7.75
C SER A 325 -6.69 14.49 -8.98
N TYR A 326 -7.07 13.21 -9.06
CA TYR A 326 -7.92 12.68 -10.13
C TYR A 326 -9.27 13.40 -10.20
N ILE A 327 -9.96 13.59 -9.07
CA ILE A 327 -11.25 14.30 -9.06
C ILE A 327 -11.12 15.78 -9.42
N LYS A 328 -9.97 16.41 -9.14
CA LYS A 328 -9.71 17.83 -9.40
C LYS A 328 -9.41 18.10 -10.87
N THR A 329 -8.56 17.28 -11.51
CA THR A 329 -8.12 17.50 -12.90
C THR A 329 -9.24 17.40 -13.95
N GLU A 330 -10.44 16.98 -13.53
CA GLU A 330 -11.59 16.78 -14.41
C GLU A 330 -12.82 17.62 -13.99
N ASN A 331 -12.67 18.55 -13.03
CA ASN A 331 -13.63 19.63 -12.74
C ASN A 331 -13.07 20.95 -13.28
#